data_AF-R7V5D3-F1
#
_entry.id   AF-R7V5D3-F1
#
_cell.length_a   1.000
_cell.length_b   1.000
_cell.length_c   1.000
_cell.angle_alpha   90.00
_cell.angle_beta   90.00
_cell.angle_gamma   90.00
#
_symmetry.space_group_name_H-M   'P 1'
#
loop_
_entity.id
_entity.type
_entity.pdbx_description
1 polymer ?
#
loop_
_entity_poly.entity_id
_entity_poly.type
_entity_poly.pdbx_seq_one_letter_code
_entity_poly.pdbx_strand_id
1 'polypeptide(L)'
;MNEWPASSDQNGPAKANLQLVAAARNNRIGHAKLVSFVNQLDVSGPIANEAYIELTDRLQHGALAAQEDSFQEAAAVIRQIHGIEGTQAKDVLDICISFDGAWHKRGHSSHYGVGIAIKVKSGLIIDVHTDPKYLKWKENHHCEMNHDGSANSMEVASAGVLCQWSIEKYRLRYKTILCDGDAKTLATLNKKQVYGPDVELIKEDCVNHVAMRMYKGIEVSK
;
A
#
# COMPACT_ATOMS: atom_id res chain seq x y z
N MET A 1 -6.59 13.68 -13.10
CA MET A 1 -6.00 13.30 -14.39
C MET A 1 -4.66 14.02 -14.40
N ASN A 2 -3.61 13.39 -13.87
CA ASN A 2 -2.33 14.06 -13.64
C ASN A 2 -1.48 13.91 -14.90
N GLU A 3 -1.17 15.05 -15.53
CA GLU A 3 -0.27 15.12 -16.67
C GLU A 3 1.17 14.88 -16.21
N TRP A 4 1.86 13.99 -16.93
CA TRP A 4 3.26 13.65 -16.71
C TRP A 4 4.14 14.82 -17.19
N PRO A 5 5.21 15.22 -16.46
CA PRO A 5 6.04 16.34 -16.87
C PRO A 5 6.73 16.06 -18.22
N ALA A 6 6.49 17.00 -19.12
CA ALA A 6 6.97 17.05 -20.49
C ALA A 6 8.48 17.38 -20.55
N SER A 7 9.37 16.38 -20.64
CA SER A 7 10.78 16.59 -20.98
C SER A 7 11.02 16.40 -22.49
N SER A 8 12.01 17.12 -23.04
CA SER A 8 12.17 17.52 -24.44
C SER A 8 12.62 16.45 -25.45
N ASP A 9 12.20 15.19 -25.30
CA ASP A 9 12.47 14.10 -26.27
C ASP A 9 11.20 13.29 -26.58
N GLN A 10 10.14 14.01 -26.96
CA GLN A 10 8.76 13.56 -26.74
C GLN A 10 8.14 12.65 -27.79
N ASN A 11 8.80 12.36 -28.91
CA ASN A 11 8.18 11.66 -30.05
C ASN A 11 9.04 10.50 -30.57
N GLY A 12 9.90 9.92 -29.73
CA GLY A 12 10.69 8.74 -30.10
C GLY A 12 9.88 7.43 -30.00
N PRO A 13 10.23 6.39 -30.78
CA PRO A 13 9.59 5.07 -30.72
C PRO A 13 9.62 4.44 -29.31
N ALA A 14 10.62 4.78 -28.49
CA ALA A 14 10.72 4.33 -27.09
C ALA A 14 9.56 4.83 -26.20
N LYS A 15 9.12 6.08 -26.36
CA LYS A 15 8.00 6.64 -25.57
C LYS A 15 6.67 6.07 -26.02
N ALA A 16 6.47 5.92 -27.34
CA ALA A 16 5.26 5.31 -27.90
C ALA A 16 5.09 3.86 -27.38
N ASN A 17 6.18 3.08 -27.36
CA ASN A 17 6.16 1.71 -26.82
C ASN A 17 5.84 1.70 -25.31
N LEU A 18 6.44 2.60 -24.53
CA LEU A 18 6.15 2.72 -23.09
C LEU A 18 4.67 3.05 -22.84
N GLN A 19 4.11 4.00 -23.59
CA GLN A 19 2.70 4.39 -23.48
C GLN A 19 1.75 3.26 -23.91
N LEU A 20 2.10 2.51 -24.96
CA LEU A 20 1.32 1.36 -25.41
C LEU A 20 1.30 0.26 -24.32
N VAL A 21 2.45 -0.07 -23.74
CA VAL A 21 2.54 -1.05 -22.64
C VAL A 21 1.76 -0.56 -21.41
N ALA A 22 1.87 0.72 -21.05
CA ALA A 22 1.10 1.30 -19.94
C ALA A 22 -0.41 1.21 -20.17
N ALA A 23 -0.88 1.57 -21.37
CA ALA A 23 -2.29 1.48 -21.74
C ALA A 23 -2.79 0.03 -21.73
N ALA A 24 -2.01 -0.91 -22.27
CA ALA A 24 -2.33 -2.33 -22.25
C ALA A 24 -2.50 -2.84 -20.80
N ARG A 25 -1.55 -2.50 -19.92
CA ARG A 25 -1.57 -2.88 -18.50
C ARG A 25 -2.80 -2.32 -17.77
N ASN A 26 -3.13 -1.05 -17.97
CA ASN A 26 -4.31 -0.41 -17.36
C ASN A 26 -5.62 -1.09 -17.80
N ASN A 27 -5.65 -1.67 -19.00
CA ASN A 27 -6.78 -2.41 -19.53
C ASN A 27 -6.69 -3.94 -19.31
N ARG A 28 -5.75 -4.41 -18.48
CA ARG A 28 -5.53 -5.83 -18.19
C ARG A 28 -5.23 -6.68 -19.43
N ILE A 29 -4.57 -6.08 -20.42
CA ILE A 29 -4.11 -6.72 -21.65
C ILE A 29 -2.67 -7.19 -21.43
N GLY A 30 -2.45 -8.50 -21.44
CA GLY A 30 -1.11 -9.11 -21.42
C GLY A 30 -0.46 -9.14 -22.81
N HIS A 31 0.83 -9.46 -22.86
CA HIS A 31 1.65 -9.46 -24.08
C HIS A 31 0.98 -10.16 -25.27
N ALA A 32 0.53 -11.41 -25.13
CA ALA A 32 -0.09 -12.15 -26.23
C ALA A 32 -1.33 -11.45 -26.84
N LYS A 33 -2.17 -10.85 -25.99
CA LYS A 33 -3.34 -10.09 -26.44
C LYS A 33 -2.92 -8.77 -27.09
N LEU A 34 -1.88 -8.12 -26.56
CA LEU A 34 -1.32 -6.91 -27.14
C LEU A 34 -0.76 -7.17 -28.54
N VAL A 35 0.00 -8.25 -28.73
CA VAL A 35 0.52 -8.68 -30.03
C VAL A 35 -0.61 -8.95 -31.01
N SER A 36 -1.65 -9.69 -30.59
CA SER A 36 -2.83 -9.95 -31.43
C SER A 36 -3.53 -8.65 -31.86
N PHE A 37 -3.68 -7.69 -30.94
CA PHE A 37 -4.27 -6.39 -31.22
C PHE A 37 -3.44 -5.58 -32.21
N VAL A 38 -2.12 -5.46 -32.00
CA VAL A 38 -1.21 -4.72 -32.87
C VAL A 38 -1.16 -5.33 -34.28
N ASN A 39 -1.19 -6.66 -34.39
CA ASN A 39 -1.26 -7.36 -35.67
C ASN A 39 -2.56 -7.06 -36.45
N GLN A 40 -3.69 -6.88 -35.76
CA GLN A 40 -4.95 -6.51 -36.40
C GLN A 40 -4.96 -5.07 -36.93
N LEU A 41 -4.08 -4.22 -36.41
CA LEU A 41 -3.91 -2.84 -36.86
C LEU A 41 -2.91 -2.70 -38.02
N ASP A 42 -2.38 -3.82 -38.54
CA ASP A 42 -1.34 -3.85 -39.59
C ASP A 42 -0.09 -3.03 -39.22
N VAL A 43 0.22 -2.93 -37.92
CA VAL A 43 1.41 -2.25 -37.42
C VAL A 43 2.57 -3.24 -37.42
N SER A 44 3.58 -2.98 -38.26
CA SER A 44 4.77 -3.83 -38.36
C SER A 44 5.61 -3.80 -37.07
N GLY A 45 5.94 -4.97 -36.53
CA GLY A 45 6.86 -5.11 -35.39
C GLY A 45 6.16 -5.10 -34.03
N PRO A 46 5.47 -6.21 -33.66
CA PRO A 46 4.96 -6.33 -32.30
C PRO A 46 6.10 -6.22 -31.29
N ILE A 47 5.83 -5.56 -30.15
CA ILE A 47 6.81 -5.44 -29.07
C ILE A 47 7.28 -6.86 -28.68
N ALA A 48 8.58 -7.11 -28.81
CA ALA A 48 9.18 -8.37 -28.39
C ALA A 48 8.86 -8.64 -26.91
N ASN A 49 8.74 -9.91 -26.52
CA ASN A 49 8.35 -10.26 -25.15
C ASN A 49 9.36 -9.69 -24.12
N GLU A 50 10.65 -9.73 -24.45
CA GLU A 50 11.74 -9.19 -23.63
C GLU A 50 11.58 -7.67 -23.44
N ALA A 51 11.30 -6.94 -24.51
CA ALA A 51 11.06 -5.50 -24.47
C ALA A 51 9.77 -5.17 -23.69
N TYR A 52 8.72 -5.99 -23.80
CA TYR A 52 7.49 -5.82 -23.02
C TYR A 52 7.75 -6.00 -21.51
N ILE A 53 8.57 -6.99 -21.14
CA ILE A 53 8.98 -7.24 -19.76
C ILE A 53 9.79 -6.05 -19.23
N GLU A 54 10.79 -5.57 -19.98
CA GLU A 54 11.63 -4.42 -19.61
C GLU A 54 10.78 -3.15 -19.42
N LEU A 55 9.88 -2.85 -20.35
CA LEU A 55 9.00 -1.68 -20.25
C LEU A 55 8.03 -1.80 -19.07
N THR A 56 7.52 -3.01 -18.81
CA THR A 56 6.68 -3.27 -17.63
C THR A 56 7.44 -3.03 -16.34
N ASP A 57 8.69 -3.47 -16.27
CA ASP A 57 9.56 -3.28 -15.11
C ASP A 57 9.88 -1.78 -14.90
N ARG A 58 10.20 -1.05 -15.97
CA ARG A 58 10.40 0.40 -15.94
C ARG A 58 9.16 1.14 -15.45
N LEU A 59 7.96 0.76 -15.90
CA LEU A 59 6.70 1.32 -15.42
C LEU A 59 6.48 1.04 -13.94
N GLN A 60 6.80 -0.17 -13.49
CA GLN A 60 6.66 -0.56 -12.10
C GLN A 60 7.61 0.24 -11.20
N HIS A 61 8.89 0.38 -11.59
CA HIS A 61 9.86 1.21 -10.87
C HIS A 61 9.41 2.68 -10.79
N GLY A 62 8.94 3.25 -11.90
CA GLY A 62 8.42 4.62 -11.92
C GLY A 62 7.19 4.81 -11.03
N ALA A 63 6.27 3.83 -11.01
CA ALA A 63 5.09 3.87 -10.16
C ALA A 63 5.45 3.79 -8.67
N LEU A 64 6.41 2.94 -8.29
CA LEU A 64 6.88 2.82 -6.91
C LEU A 64 7.61 4.09 -6.44
N ALA A 65 8.39 4.73 -7.31
CA ALA A 65 9.04 6.01 -7.01
C ALA A 65 7.99 7.12 -6.80
N ALA A 66 7.03 7.26 -7.72
CA ALA A 66 5.96 8.24 -7.59
C ALA A 66 5.06 8.00 -6.36
N GLN A 67 4.87 6.73 -5.98
CA GLN A 67 4.17 6.37 -4.74
C GLN A 67 4.94 6.86 -3.51
N GLU A 68 6.25 6.62 -3.44
CA GLU A 68 7.09 7.08 -2.33
C GLU A 68 7.08 8.61 -2.25
N ASP A 69 7.23 9.33 -3.37
CA ASP A 69 7.12 10.79 -3.42
C ASP A 69 5.77 11.28 -2.88
N SER A 70 4.67 10.63 -3.27
CA SER A 70 3.33 10.95 -2.76
C SER A 70 3.20 10.74 -1.26
N PHE A 71 3.87 9.74 -0.69
CA PHE A 71 3.83 9.48 0.75
C PHE A 71 4.68 10.50 1.53
N GLN A 72 5.82 10.91 0.97
CA GLN A 72 6.64 11.99 1.54
C GLN A 72 5.87 13.32 1.56
N GLU A 73 5.16 13.65 0.47
CA GLU A 73 4.31 14.82 0.39
C GLU A 73 3.15 14.75 1.41
N ALA A 74 2.48 13.60 1.52
CA ALA A 74 1.43 13.39 2.51
C ALA A 74 1.96 13.57 3.94
N ALA A 75 3.16 13.07 4.25
CA ALA A 75 3.80 13.24 5.55
C ALA A 75 4.12 14.72 5.84
N ALA A 76 4.60 15.47 4.84
CA ALA A 76 4.85 16.90 4.97
C ALA A 76 3.56 17.69 5.24
N VAL A 77 2.48 17.41 4.49
CA VAL A 77 1.16 18.02 4.70
C VAL A 77 0.63 17.72 6.10
N ILE A 78 0.76 16.48 6.57
CA ILE A 78 0.33 16.09 7.92
C ILE A 78 1.09 16.88 8.98
N ARG A 79 2.41 17.05 8.84
CA ARG A 79 3.22 17.83 9.78
C ARG A 79 2.80 19.29 9.82
N GLN A 80 2.54 19.89 8.65
CA GLN A 80 2.05 21.25 8.55
C GLN A 80 0.69 21.42 9.26
N ILE A 81 -0.24 20.47 9.09
CA ILE A 81 -1.54 20.47 9.78
C ILE A 81 -1.37 20.41 11.31
N HIS A 82 -0.31 19.77 11.82
CA HIS A 82 -0.01 19.70 13.25
C HIS A 82 0.83 20.90 13.75
N GLY A 83 1.07 21.92 12.90
CA GLY A 83 1.82 23.13 13.28
C GLY A 83 3.31 22.89 13.53
N ILE A 84 3.87 21.81 12.97
CA ILE A 84 5.28 21.48 13.14
C ILE A 84 6.08 22.13 12.01
N GLU A 85 6.87 23.14 12.36
CA GLU A 85 7.75 23.87 11.44
C GLU A 85 9.20 23.96 11.98
N GLY A 86 10.17 24.22 11.10
CA GLY A 86 11.55 24.51 11.50
C GLY A 86 12.30 23.33 12.14
N THR A 87 12.95 23.56 13.28
CA THR A 87 13.84 22.58 13.96
C THR A 87 13.11 21.34 14.48
N GLN A 88 11.78 21.40 14.67
CA GLN A 88 10.93 20.26 15.04
C GLN A 88 10.65 19.30 13.87
N ALA A 89 11.09 19.63 12.65
CA ALA A 89 10.93 18.76 11.47
C ALA A 89 11.63 17.39 11.64
N LYS A 90 12.63 17.31 12.53
CA LYS A 90 13.35 16.06 12.81
C LYS A 90 12.68 15.18 13.88
N ASP A 91 11.76 15.75 14.65
CA ASP A 91 11.08 15.04 15.74
C ASP A 91 10.05 14.06 15.18
N VAL A 92 9.88 12.93 15.86
CA VAL A 92 8.90 11.92 15.49
C VAL A 92 7.50 12.41 15.85
N LEU A 93 6.60 12.46 14.87
CA LEU A 93 5.23 12.89 15.07
C LEU A 93 4.31 11.68 15.30
N ASP A 94 3.65 11.64 16.46
CA ASP A 94 2.62 10.67 16.77
C ASP A 94 1.33 10.97 16.02
N ILE A 95 0.79 9.98 15.31
CA ILE A 95 -0.45 10.12 14.56
C ILE A 95 -1.44 8.99 14.81
N CYS A 96 -2.73 9.34 14.74
CA CYS A 96 -3.82 8.39 14.61
C CYS A 96 -4.03 7.98 13.14
N ILE A 97 -4.04 6.69 12.86
CA ILE A 97 -4.27 6.10 11.53
C ILE A 97 -5.48 5.15 11.57
N SER A 98 -6.13 4.98 10.43
CA SER A 98 -6.90 3.78 10.15
C SER A 98 -6.00 2.84 9.36
N PHE A 99 -5.97 1.58 9.74
CA PHE A 99 -5.24 0.54 9.04
C PHE A 99 -6.20 -0.56 8.64
N ASP A 100 -6.12 -0.97 7.38
CA ASP A 100 -6.81 -2.14 6.88
C ASP A 100 -5.91 -2.86 5.87
N GLY A 101 -6.19 -4.13 5.63
CA GLY A 101 -5.52 -4.88 4.59
C GLY A 101 -6.48 -5.78 3.82
N ALA A 102 -6.16 -5.97 2.55
CA ALA A 102 -6.90 -6.84 1.66
C ALA A 102 -5.97 -7.95 1.16
N TRP A 103 -6.47 -9.18 1.20
CA TRP A 103 -5.78 -10.35 0.68
C TRP A 103 -6.68 -11.11 -0.26
N HIS A 104 -6.11 -11.56 -1.37
CA HIS A 104 -6.81 -12.48 -2.24
C HIS A 104 -6.57 -13.90 -1.78
N LYS A 105 -7.62 -14.49 -1.22
CA LYS A 105 -7.60 -15.84 -0.64
C LYS A 105 -8.04 -16.89 -1.65
N ARG A 106 -7.38 -18.04 -1.61
CA ARG A 106 -7.83 -19.30 -2.21
C ARG A 106 -7.83 -20.35 -1.09
N GLY A 107 -9.01 -20.61 -0.49
CA GLY A 107 -9.11 -21.40 0.74
C GLY A 107 -8.56 -20.64 1.96
N HIS A 108 -7.79 -21.33 2.82
CA HIS A 108 -7.13 -20.73 3.99
C HIS A 108 -5.82 -19.99 3.66
N SER A 109 -5.41 -19.96 2.38
CA SER A 109 -4.14 -19.41 1.94
C SER A 109 -4.33 -18.15 1.07
N SER A 110 -3.36 -17.25 1.11
CA SER A 110 -3.34 -16.02 0.30
C SER A 110 -2.11 -15.96 -0.61
N HIS A 111 -2.28 -15.46 -1.83
CA HIS A 111 -1.19 -15.28 -2.79
C HIS A 111 -0.67 -13.84 -2.86
N TYR A 112 -1.53 -12.85 -2.58
CA TYR A 112 -1.17 -11.44 -2.64
C TYR A 112 -1.99 -10.65 -1.62
N GLY A 113 -1.30 -9.71 -0.97
CA GLY A 113 -1.81 -8.92 0.12
C GLY A 113 -1.34 -7.48 0.02
N VAL A 114 -2.23 -6.56 0.38
CA VAL A 114 -1.92 -5.15 0.55
C VAL A 114 -2.41 -4.72 1.93
N GLY A 115 -1.58 -4.02 2.68
CA GLY A 115 -2.00 -3.27 3.86
C GLY A 115 -1.79 -1.79 3.64
N ILE A 116 -2.76 -0.99 4.07
CA ILE A 116 -2.81 0.44 3.79
C ILE A 116 -3.00 1.18 5.11
N ALA A 117 -2.18 2.19 5.37
CA ALA A 117 -2.36 3.13 6.45
C ALA A 117 -2.92 4.45 5.91
N ILE A 118 -3.99 4.93 6.54
CA ILE A 118 -4.70 6.16 6.17
C ILE A 118 -4.75 7.06 7.39
N LYS A 119 -4.33 8.32 7.26
CA LYS A 119 -4.45 9.30 8.34
C LYS A 119 -5.93 9.65 8.56
N VAL A 120 -6.45 9.33 9.75
CA VAL A 120 -7.91 9.41 10.04
C VAL A 120 -8.52 10.77 9.71
N LYS A 121 -7.88 11.87 10.11
CA LYS A 121 -8.45 13.22 9.95
C LYS A 121 -8.31 13.80 8.54
N SER A 122 -7.22 13.52 7.83
CA SER A 122 -6.98 14.08 6.49
C SER A 122 -7.46 13.17 5.37
N GLY A 123 -7.67 11.88 5.64
CA GLY A 123 -7.99 10.87 4.63
C GLY A 123 -6.82 10.55 3.69
N LEU A 124 -5.63 11.09 3.94
CA LEU A 124 -4.46 10.83 3.12
C LEU A 124 -3.95 9.41 3.36
N ILE A 125 -3.65 8.71 2.27
CA ILE A 125 -2.87 7.46 2.31
C ILE A 125 -1.44 7.87 2.59
N ILE A 126 -0.87 7.31 3.66
CA ILE A 126 0.46 7.68 4.13
C ILE A 126 1.48 6.56 3.98
N ASP A 127 1.01 5.32 3.84
CA ASP A 127 1.89 4.17 3.76
C ASP A 127 1.15 2.95 3.21
N VAL A 128 1.87 2.13 2.45
CA VAL A 128 1.36 0.91 1.84
C VAL A 128 2.41 -0.18 1.92
N HIS A 129 1.98 -1.36 2.35
CA HIS A 129 2.78 -2.56 2.33
C HIS A 129 2.17 -3.53 1.33
N THR A 130 2.94 -3.92 0.33
CA THR A 130 2.64 -5.05 -0.55
C THR A 130 3.59 -6.18 -0.23
N ASP A 131 3.08 -7.39 0.01
CA ASP A 131 3.93 -8.53 0.38
C ASP A 131 4.98 -8.81 -0.72
N PRO A 132 6.29 -8.69 -0.43
CA PRO A 132 7.37 -8.79 -1.41
C PRO A 132 7.54 -10.20 -2.00
N LYS A 133 6.91 -11.23 -1.42
CA LYS A 133 6.92 -12.57 -2.01
C LYS A 133 6.23 -12.61 -3.37
N TYR A 134 5.36 -11.64 -3.70
CA TYR A 134 4.84 -11.49 -5.06
C TYR A 134 5.94 -11.26 -6.11
N LEU A 135 6.91 -10.39 -5.80
CA LEU A 135 8.00 -10.07 -6.73
C LEU A 135 8.92 -11.28 -6.95
N LYS A 136 9.26 -11.98 -5.86
CA LYS A 136 10.03 -13.24 -5.91
C LYS A 136 9.26 -14.40 -6.54
N TRP A 137 7.94 -14.46 -6.34
CA TRP A 137 7.02 -15.44 -6.94
C TRP A 137 6.90 -15.24 -8.46
N LYS A 138 6.86 -13.98 -8.93
CA LYS A 138 6.81 -13.63 -10.36
C LYS A 138 8.04 -14.13 -11.12
N GLU A 139 9.21 -14.14 -10.47
CA GLU A 139 10.48 -14.54 -11.09
C GLU A 139 10.69 -16.06 -11.18
N ASN A 140 10.08 -16.88 -10.30
CA ASN A 140 10.47 -18.29 -10.12
C ASN A 140 9.30 -19.30 -10.13
N HIS A 141 8.24 -19.06 -10.93
CA HIS A 141 6.98 -19.78 -10.80
C HIS A 141 7.05 -21.32 -11.00
N HIS A 142 7.05 -22.05 -9.87
CA HIS A 142 6.45 -23.36 -9.67
C HIS A 142 5.50 -23.26 -8.46
N CYS A 143 4.33 -23.88 -8.54
CA CYS A 143 3.16 -23.55 -7.71
C CYS A 143 3.30 -23.96 -6.23
N GLU A 144 3.86 -23.08 -5.37
CA GLU A 144 3.85 -23.23 -3.90
C GLU A 144 3.66 -21.89 -3.15
N MET A 145 3.19 -21.96 -1.90
CA MET A 145 2.45 -20.95 -1.10
C MET A 145 3.24 -19.70 -0.64
N ASN A 146 2.57 -18.55 -0.40
CA ASN A 146 3.21 -17.29 0.04
C ASN A 146 3.07 -16.96 1.55
N HIS A 147 2.02 -17.41 2.23
CA HIS A 147 1.85 -17.28 3.68
C HIS A 147 0.94 -18.42 4.19
N ASP A 148 1.28 -19.01 5.34
CA ASP A 148 0.46 -20.00 6.04
C ASP A 148 -0.10 -19.37 7.32
N GLY A 149 -1.43 -19.22 7.41
CA GLY A 149 -2.08 -18.63 8.58
C GLY A 149 -3.37 -17.87 8.29
N SER A 150 -4.01 -17.41 9.37
CA SER A 150 -5.28 -16.67 9.33
C SER A 150 -5.18 -15.30 8.64
N ALA A 151 -6.33 -14.74 8.28
CA ALA A 151 -6.45 -13.34 7.83
C ALA A 151 -5.77 -12.36 8.80
N ASN A 152 -6.09 -12.51 10.08
CA ASN A 152 -5.60 -11.67 11.17
C ASN A 152 -4.07 -11.72 11.32
N SER A 153 -3.44 -12.88 11.08
CA SER A 153 -1.96 -12.96 11.11
C SER A 153 -1.30 -12.18 9.98
N MET A 154 -1.96 -12.05 8.82
CA MET A 154 -1.43 -11.26 7.70
C MET A 154 -1.59 -9.76 7.95
N GLU A 155 -2.70 -9.33 8.55
CA GLU A 155 -2.89 -7.94 9.02
C GLU A 155 -1.81 -7.55 10.01
N VAL A 156 -1.53 -8.41 11.00
CA VAL A 156 -0.44 -8.22 11.95
C VAL A 156 0.93 -8.09 11.27
N ALA A 157 1.21 -8.94 10.28
CA ALA A 157 2.49 -8.89 9.57
C ALA A 157 2.64 -7.57 8.80
N SER A 158 1.61 -7.19 8.04
CA SER A 158 1.61 -5.95 7.28
C SER A 158 1.70 -4.71 8.17
N ALA A 159 0.87 -4.61 9.21
CA ALA A 159 0.90 -3.49 10.14
C ALA A 159 2.26 -3.39 10.86
N GLY A 160 2.88 -4.53 11.18
CA GLY A 160 4.21 -4.57 11.76
C GLY A 160 5.29 -3.98 10.85
N VAL A 161 5.28 -4.33 9.56
CA VAL A 161 6.22 -3.77 8.57
C VAL A 161 6.02 -2.27 8.42
N LEU A 162 4.77 -1.82 8.30
CA LEU A 162 4.43 -0.40 8.23
C LEU A 162 4.96 0.37 9.45
N CYS A 163 4.75 -0.17 10.66
CA CYS A 163 5.26 0.44 11.88
C CYS A 163 6.79 0.52 11.88
N GLN A 164 7.49 -0.54 11.48
CA GLN A 164 8.95 -0.61 11.51
C GLN A 164 9.62 0.49 10.68
N TRP A 165 9.15 0.76 9.46
CA TRP A 165 9.78 1.74 8.59
C TRP A 165 9.18 3.16 8.69
N SER A 166 8.03 3.33 9.35
CA SER A 166 7.27 4.59 9.37
C SER A 166 8.09 5.78 9.89
N ILE A 167 8.89 5.56 10.94
CA ILE A 167 9.73 6.59 11.57
C ILE A 167 10.90 6.94 10.65
N GLU A 168 11.56 5.94 10.08
CA GLU A 168 12.71 6.15 9.21
C GLU A 168 12.31 6.87 7.92
N LYS A 169 11.25 6.39 7.27
CA LYS A 169 10.78 6.92 5.99
C LYS A 169 10.11 8.28 6.10
N TYR A 170 9.17 8.43 7.03
CA TYR A 170 8.26 9.59 7.04
C TYR A 170 8.36 10.41 8.32
N ARG A 171 9.16 9.97 9.30
CA ARG A 171 9.21 10.53 10.65
C ARG A 171 7.85 10.53 11.34
N LEU A 172 6.95 9.63 10.94
CA LEU A 172 5.63 9.46 11.54
C LEU A 172 5.64 8.20 12.40
N ARG A 173 4.97 8.24 13.55
CA ARG A 173 4.76 7.07 14.39
C ARG A 173 3.26 6.81 14.52
N TYR A 174 2.85 5.61 14.11
CA TYR A 174 1.45 5.18 14.08
C TYR A 174 1.01 4.77 15.48
N LYS A 175 0.93 5.75 16.39
CA LYS A 175 0.68 5.51 17.80
C LYS A 175 -0.77 5.13 18.10
N THR A 176 -1.72 5.71 17.37
CA THR A 176 -3.14 5.41 17.58
C THR A 176 -3.69 4.74 16.34
N ILE A 177 -4.47 3.67 16.53
CA ILE A 177 -5.12 2.95 15.43
C ILE A 177 -6.63 2.97 15.67
N LEU A 178 -7.36 3.55 14.73
CA LEU A 178 -8.81 3.51 14.66
C LEU A 178 -9.25 2.14 14.11
N CYS A 179 -9.98 1.38 14.91
CA CYS A 179 -10.45 0.04 14.57
C CYS A 179 -11.98 -0.07 14.65
N ASP A 180 -12.55 -0.99 13.87
CA ASP A 180 -14.00 -1.24 13.78
C ASP A 180 -14.54 -2.15 14.90
N GLY A 181 -13.67 -2.76 15.69
CA GLY A 181 -14.07 -3.47 16.91
C GLY A 181 -13.09 -4.55 17.35
N ASP A 182 -12.54 -5.34 16.43
CA ASP A 182 -11.46 -6.29 16.76
C ASP A 182 -10.15 -5.51 16.99
N ALA A 183 -9.39 -5.91 18.00
CA ALA A 183 -8.13 -5.27 18.39
C ALA A 183 -6.98 -6.28 18.47
N LYS A 184 -7.17 -7.50 17.98
CA LYS A 184 -6.12 -8.53 18.00
C LYS A 184 -4.85 -8.06 17.33
N THR A 185 -4.95 -7.37 16.20
CA THR A 185 -3.79 -6.81 15.51
C THR A 185 -3.00 -5.87 16.41
N LEU A 186 -3.66 -4.89 17.02
CA LEU A 186 -3.06 -3.96 17.97
C LEU A 186 -2.42 -4.68 19.17
N ALA A 187 -3.15 -5.63 19.78
CA ALA A 187 -2.67 -6.39 20.93
C ALA A 187 -1.41 -7.20 20.59
N THR A 188 -1.35 -7.78 19.39
CA THR A 188 -0.14 -8.49 18.93
C THR A 188 1.00 -7.54 18.62
N LEU A 189 0.74 -6.35 18.07
CA LEU A 189 1.77 -5.34 17.82
C LEU A 189 2.38 -4.78 19.12
N ASN A 190 1.55 -4.51 20.14
CA ASN A 190 2.03 -4.10 21.47
C ASN A 190 2.89 -5.18 22.12
N LYS A 191 2.48 -6.46 22.05
CA LYS A 191 3.31 -7.58 22.53
C LYS A 191 4.65 -7.69 21.80
N LYS A 192 4.69 -7.34 20.51
CA LYS A 192 5.91 -7.31 19.70
C LYS A 192 6.77 -6.07 19.94
N GLN A 193 6.27 -5.07 20.69
CA GLN A 193 6.97 -3.82 20.97
C GLN A 193 7.53 -3.18 19.70
N VAL A 194 6.70 -3.03 18.66
CA VAL A 194 7.13 -2.55 17.33
C VAL A 194 7.77 -1.16 17.33
N TYR A 195 7.53 -0.36 18.38
CA TYR A 195 8.17 0.94 18.62
C TYR A 195 9.05 0.98 19.87
N GLY A 196 9.41 -0.19 20.42
CA GLY A 196 10.15 -0.33 21.67
C GLY A 196 9.25 -0.48 22.92
N PRO A 197 9.84 -0.74 24.09
CA PRO A 197 9.11 -1.01 25.33
C PRO A 197 8.39 0.22 25.90
N ASP A 198 8.87 1.43 25.59
CA ASP A 198 8.34 2.69 26.15
C ASP A 198 7.15 3.25 25.37
N VAL A 199 6.76 2.59 24.27
CA VAL A 199 5.73 3.09 23.36
C VAL A 199 4.67 2.02 23.14
N GLU A 200 3.48 2.28 23.69
CA GLU A 200 2.29 1.46 23.46
C GLU A 200 1.42 2.06 22.35
N LEU A 201 0.92 1.21 21.46
CA LEU A 201 -0.12 1.60 20.51
C LEU A 201 -1.49 1.64 21.19
N ILE A 202 -2.22 2.72 20.92
CA ILE A 202 -3.52 3.03 21.51
C ILE A 202 -4.63 2.65 20.51
N LYS A 203 -5.68 2.02 21.02
CA LYS A 203 -6.90 1.75 20.24
C LYS A 203 -7.86 2.92 20.31
N GLU A 204 -8.40 3.32 19.17
CA GLU A 204 -9.65 4.09 19.09
C GLU A 204 -10.74 3.21 18.45
N ASP A 205 -11.96 3.27 18.98
CA ASP A 205 -13.10 2.52 18.44
C ASP A 205 -13.90 3.42 17.48
N CYS A 206 -14.37 2.85 16.37
CA CYS A 206 -15.27 3.56 15.48
C CYS A 206 -16.62 3.84 16.15
N VAL A 207 -17.27 4.95 15.75
CA VAL A 207 -18.55 5.40 16.33
C VAL A 207 -19.63 4.31 16.25
N ASN A 208 -19.68 3.56 15.14
CA ASN A 208 -20.62 2.47 14.97
C ASN A 208 -20.43 1.38 16.03
N HIS A 209 -19.17 1.04 16.36
CA HIS A 209 -18.87 0.04 17.37
C HIS A 209 -19.16 0.52 18.78
N VAL A 210 -18.89 1.80 19.06
CA VAL A 210 -19.29 2.44 20.33
C VAL A 210 -20.81 2.37 20.49
N ALA A 211 -21.57 2.73 19.46
CA ALA A 211 -23.03 2.67 19.48
C ALA A 211 -23.53 1.23 19.73
N MET A 212 -23.00 0.23 19.02
CA MET A 212 -23.36 -1.18 19.24
C MET A 212 -23.11 -1.64 20.68
N ARG A 213 -22.00 -1.22 21.31
CA ARG A 213 -21.71 -1.55 22.72
C ARG A 213 -22.67 -0.85 23.68
N MET A 214 -22.99 0.42 23.43
CA MET A 214 -23.96 1.16 24.24
C MET A 214 -25.33 0.48 24.22
N TYR A 215 -25.83 0.08 23.05
CA TYR A 215 -27.11 -0.63 22.95
C TYR A 215 -27.11 -1.95 23.74
N LYS A 216 -26.08 -2.78 23.59
CA LYS A 216 -25.94 -4.02 24.37
C LYS A 216 -25.89 -3.78 25.87
N GLY A 217 -25.18 -2.74 26.32
CA GLY A 217 -25.11 -2.39 27.74
C GLY A 217 -26.46 -1.99 28.33
N ILE A 218 -27.29 -1.30 27.56
CA ILE A 218 -28.66 -0.92 27.96
C ILE A 218 -29.55 -2.16 28.08
N GLU A 219 -29.44 -3.14 27.18
CA GLU A 219 -30.23 -4.37 27.21
C GLU A 219 -29.94 -5.25 28.44
N VAL A 220 -28.68 -5.31 28.86
CA VAL A 220 -28.24 -6.10 30.03
C VAL A 220 -28.56 -5.39 31.36
N SER A 221 -28.87 -4.10 31.34
CA SER A 221 -29.20 -3.31 32.53
C SER A 221 -30.68 -3.38 32.95
N LYS A 222 -31.45 -4.31 32.39
CA LYS A 222 -32.85 -4.62 32.76
C LYS A 222 -32.91 -5.90 33.58
#